data_AF-A0A165BAH8-F1
#
_entry.id   AF-A0A165BAH8-F1
#
_cell.length_a   1.000
_cell.length_b   1.000
_cell.length_c   1.000
_cell.angle_alpha   90.00
_cell.angle_beta   90.00
_cell.angle_gamma   90.00
#
_symmetry.space_group_name_H-M   'P 1'
#
loop_
_entity.id
_entity.type
_entity.pdbx_description
1 polymer ?
#
loop_
_entity_poly.entity_id
_entity_poly.type
_entity_poly.pdbx_seq_one_letter_code
_entity_poly.pdbx_strand_id
1 'polypeptide(L)'
;MRLLALCLSLCAIGGASAQSWCGKNYMEGSPVVPPGGQFLIPASSSSPLLAFRCAPAIRPYVASDAGSPAGILIDAVLTYSEISDAVPISLPDYDGRAGDVVVVVEVDGKVVTGGVVALNATKVELPFSLSGLAAQKEPYDVSCTATYVSAAAGPQRFSAATTLSYLPEPTDGSAVVKMDLRTGVLLAKPATGEGGDYETVFPVGFYTAFGDYLATNLSRIDEAKEQGFSIIHPIPTYDNLTQLQEVITRMEEVGIYLMYDMRWTYTNLTSIAEQVNMVKNSPSLLLWYTGDEPDGNEDPLNGTTLAYDLIYELDGYHPVSLCLNCFDYYWTEYSNGADIVLQDTYMIGNNVTFSVEWHTPCTPDYGCCGCDDCKGDFEDISTRMDMFSYRMWVNGWDRTKTLWTVPQGFGAAQYWSRYPTGPEFIVQSVLAINHGGMGVVSWDAPTTDDIWAYAGLLAQSSATLKAYIASDAASFRHVFVDQIDVGLWTVGAQTLVLATNLNYAEETFDLASVEGLVTHPAVQVLDSGATLSGSVIAFTSVGTGGFILG
;
A
#
# COMPACT_ATOMS: atom_id res chain seq x y z
N MET A 1 -20.78 3.91 75.42
CA MET A 1 -22.12 3.80 74.79
C MET A 1 -22.43 5.18 74.21
N ARG A 2 -22.28 5.51 72.92
CA ARG A 2 -22.04 4.81 71.65
C ARG A 2 -21.05 5.66 70.84
N LEU A 3 -20.11 5.00 70.14
CA LEU A 3 -19.35 5.59 69.03
C LEU A 3 -20.33 5.86 67.88
N LEU A 4 -20.24 7.02 67.23
CA LEU A 4 -20.66 7.18 65.84
C LEU A 4 -19.41 7.51 65.02
N ALA A 5 -19.00 6.56 64.19
CA ALA A 5 -18.02 6.74 63.14
C ALA A 5 -18.69 7.48 61.97
N LEU A 6 -18.11 8.60 61.55
CA LEU A 6 -18.46 9.26 60.29
C LEU A 6 -17.52 8.72 59.22
N CYS A 7 -18.02 7.87 58.33
CA CYS A 7 -17.29 7.46 57.13
C CYS A 7 -17.18 8.67 56.20
N LEU A 8 -15.95 9.12 55.92
CA LEU A 8 -15.67 9.93 54.74
C LEU A 8 -15.64 9.01 53.52
N SER A 9 -16.70 9.07 52.73
CA SER A 9 -16.71 8.53 51.37
C SER A 9 -15.85 9.43 50.48
N LEU A 10 -14.65 9.01 50.12
CA LEU A 10 -13.94 9.58 48.97
C LEU A 10 -14.79 9.25 47.72
N CYS A 11 -15.48 10.23 47.18
CA CYS A 11 -15.92 10.17 45.79
C CYS A 11 -14.68 10.31 44.92
N ALA A 12 -14.17 9.18 44.41
CA ALA A 12 -13.33 9.20 43.23
C ALA A 12 -14.18 9.77 42.08
N ILE A 13 -13.88 11.00 41.68
CA ILE A 13 -14.36 11.55 40.41
C ILE A 13 -13.62 10.75 39.34
N GLY A 14 -14.19 9.62 38.92
CA GLY A 14 -13.83 9.01 37.66
C GLY A 14 -14.31 9.97 36.58
N GLY A 15 -13.43 10.85 36.12
CA GLY A 15 -13.68 11.56 34.87
C GLY A 15 -13.89 10.52 33.79
N ALA A 16 -15.00 10.62 33.06
CA ALA A 16 -15.10 9.92 31.79
C ALA A 16 -13.87 10.33 30.97
N SER A 17 -13.01 9.38 30.62
CA SER A 17 -11.92 9.66 29.68
C SER A 17 -12.60 10.14 28.40
N ALA A 18 -12.22 11.33 27.92
CA ALA A 18 -12.67 11.78 26.61
C ALA A 18 -12.25 10.73 25.57
N GLN A 19 -13.11 10.48 24.58
CA GLN A 19 -12.76 9.62 23.46
C GLN A 19 -11.90 10.41 22.49
N SER A 20 -10.90 9.74 21.92
CA SER A 20 -9.95 10.32 20.99
C SER A 20 -9.88 9.52 19.70
N TRP A 21 -9.51 10.23 18.62
CA TRP A 21 -9.27 9.71 17.28
C TRP A 21 -8.00 10.38 16.75
N CYS A 22 -7.03 9.60 16.27
CA CYS A 22 -5.72 10.13 15.85
C CYS A 22 -5.02 10.97 16.94
N GLY A 23 -5.23 10.64 18.22
CA GLY A 23 -4.69 11.39 19.36
C GLY A 23 -5.43 12.68 19.71
N LYS A 24 -6.55 12.98 19.04
CA LYS A 24 -7.35 14.21 19.22
C LYS A 24 -8.67 13.88 19.90
N ASN A 25 -9.04 14.63 20.93
CA ASN A 25 -10.41 14.56 21.44
C ASN A 25 -11.38 15.10 20.37
N TYR A 26 -12.51 14.43 20.16
CA TYR A 26 -13.45 14.84 19.10
C TYR A 26 -14.86 15.20 19.57
N MET A 27 -15.25 14.81 20.79
CA MET A 27 -16.61 15.04 21.30
C MET A 27 -16.79 16.45 21.87
N GLU A 28 -17.95 17.05 21.63
CA GLU A 28 -18.33 18.37 22.16
C GLU A 28 -18.10 18.47 23.68
N GLY A 29 -17.46 19.56 24.11
CA GLY A 29 -17.15 19.82 25.52
C GLY A 29 -15.88 19.12 26.05
N SER A 30 -15.25 18.24 25.26
CA SER A 30 -13.94 17.66 25.60
C SER A 30 -12.82 18.71 25.49
N PRO A 31 -11.74 18.61 26.29
CA PRO A 31 -10.62 19.54 26.18
C PRO A 31 -9.86 19.32 24.87
N VAL A 32 -9.27 20.40 24.35
CA VAL A 32 -8.33 20.33 23.21
C VAL A 32 -7.05 19.64 23.68
N VAL A 33 -6.61 18.62 22.94
CA VAL A 33 -5.40 17.84 23.22
C VAL A 33 -4.65 17.71 21.89
N PRO A 34 -3.51 18.38 21.74
CA PRO A 34 -2.68 18.19 20.56
C PRO A 34 -2.28 16.71 20.44
N PRO A 35 -2.36 16.12 19.23
CA PRO A 35 -1.93 14.74 19.04
C PRO A 35 -0.44 14.62 19.38
N GLY A 36 -0.03 13.42 19.78
CA GLY A 36 1.38 13.03 19.88
C GLY A 36 1.80 12.19 18.68
N GLY A 37 3.00 11.61 18.73
CA GLY A 37 3.40 10.59 17.76
C GLY A 37 3.57 11.06 16.33
N GLN A 38 3.66 12.37 16.08
CA GLN A 38 3.93 12.91 14.74
C GLN A 38 5.20 12.32 14.16
N PHE A 39 5.18 12.09 12.85
CA PHE A 39 6.34 11.61 12.14
C PHE A 39 7.45 12.66 12.18
N LEU A 40 8.61 12.26 12.69
CA LEU A 40 9.74 13.18 12.81
C LEU A 40 10.31 13.48 11.43
N ILE A 41 10.28 14.75 11.04
CA ILE A 41 11.01 15.23 9.87
C ILE A 41 12.51 15.03 10.14
N PRO A 42 13.22 14.25 9.32
CA PRO A 42 14.65 14.03 9.51
C PRO A 42 15.45 15.33 9.49
N ALA A 43 16.49 15.39 10.31
CA ALA A 43 17.42 16.52 10.28
C ALA A 43 18.19 16.57 8.95
N SER A 44 18.59 17.78 8.53
CA SER A 44 19.45 17.94 7.36
C SER A 44 20.92 17.84 7.75
N SER A 45 21.70 17.11 6.96
CA SER A 45 23.15 17.04 7.03
C SER A 45 23.79 18.07 6.10
N SER A 46 24.90 18.66 6.54
CA SER A 46 25.72 19.56 5.71
C SER A 46 26.71 18.81 4.80
N SER A 47 26.81 17.49 4.96
CA SER A 47 27.68 16.60 4.19
C SER A 47 26.86 15.47 3.56
N PRO A 48 27.27 14.94 2.40
CA PRO A 48 26.53 13.87 1.76
C PRO A 48 26.55 12.60 2.61
N LEU A 49 25.41 11.93 2.66
CA LEU A 49 25.20 10.63 3.27
C LEU A 49 24.90 9.61 2.17
N LEU A 50 25.25 8.35 2.42
CA LEU A 50 24.88 7.20 1.61
C LEU A 50 23.86 6.37 2.39
N ALA A 51 22.63 6.29 1.88
CA ALA A 51 21.65 5.30 2.31
C ALA A 51 21.87 4.03 1.48
N PHE A 52 22.66 3.10 2.05
CA PHE A 52 22.97 1.82 1.42
C PHE A 52 22.01 0.76 1.95
N ARG A 53 21.20 0.17 1.07
CA ARG A 53 20.18 -0.82 1.44
C ARG A 53 20.22 -2.03 0.51
N CYS A 54 19.73 -3.16 0.99
CA CYS A 54 19.50 -4.31 0.14
C CYS A 54 18.26 -5.11 0.53
N ALA A 55 17.63 -5.73 -0.46
CA ALA A 55 16.43 -6.56 -0.29
C ALA A 55 16.44 -7.71 -1.32
N PRO A 56 15.86 -8.87 -1.04
CA PRO A 56 15.63 -9.87 -2.08
C PRO A 56 14.69 -9.30 -3.16
N ALA A 57 14.87 -9.70 -4.41
CA ALA A 57 14.02 -9.20 -5.49
C ALA A 57 12.57 -9.75 -5.41
N ILE A 58 12.40 -10.94 -4.84
CA ILE A 58 11.12 -11.61 -4.62
C ILE A 58 11.02 -12.03 -3.16
N ARG A 59 9.82 -11.92 -2.56
CA ARG A 59 9.54 -12.42 -1.20
C ARG A 59 8.13 -13.04 -1.10
N PRO A 60 7.98 -14.31 -0.66
CA PRO A 60 9.03 -15.31 -0.50
C PRO A 60 9.43 -15.93 -1.85
N TYR A 61 10.62 -16.51 -1.91
CA TYR A 61 10.90 -17.59 -2.87
C TYR A 61 10.39 -18.92 -2.27
N VAL A 62 10.07 -19.88 -3.13
CA VAL A 62 9.68 -21.24 -2.74
C VAL A 62 10.56 -22.28 -3.42
N ALA A 63 10.58 -23.52 -2.91
CA ALA A 63 11.50 -24.57 -3.39
C ALA A 63 11.47 -24.80 -4.93
N SER A 64 10.33 -24.60 -5.59
CA SER A 64 10.20 -24.67 -7.05
C SER A 64 10.94 -23.55 -7.79
N ASP A 65 11.32 -22.47 -7.12
CA ASP A 65 12.14 -21.38 -7.66
C ASP A 65 13.64 -21.70 -7.70
N ALA A 66 14.09 -22.88 -7.22
CA ALA A 66 15.51 -23.23 -7.16
C ALA A 66 16.26 -23.09 -8.51
N GLY A 67 15.54 -23.26 -9.62
CA GLY A 67 16.05 -23.11 -10.99
C GLY A 67 15.72 -21.76 -11.66
N SER A 68 14.94 -20.90 -11.01
CA SER A 68 14.56 -19.58 -11.49
C SER A 68 15.63 -18.54 -11.16
N PRO A 69 15.76 -17.45 -11.93
CA PRO A 69 16.61 -16.32 -11.54
C PRO A 69 16.19 -15.77 -10.18
N ALA A 70 17.16 -15.63 -9.28
CA ALA A 70 17.01 -14.91 -8.02
C ALA A 70 17.94 -13.71 -8.03
N GLY A 71 17.55 -12.67 -7.29
CA GLY A 71 18.30 -11.42 -7.24
C GLY A 71 18.26 -10.77 -5.87
N ILE A 72 19.30 -10.01 -5.57
CA ILE A 72 19.34 -9.07 -4.45
C ILE A 72 19.38 -7.67 -5.05
N LEU A 73 18.39 -6.86 -4.70
CA LEU A 73 18.30 -5.46 -5.08
C LEU A 73 19.22 -4.65 -4.18
N ILE A 74 19.97 -3.74 -4.78
CA ILE A 74 20.87 -2.82 -4.09
C ILE A 74 20.45 -1.38 -4.37
N ASP A 75 20.32 -0.62 -3.28
CA ASP A 75 20.18 0.83 -3.33
C ASP A 75 21.44 1.48 -2.76
N ALA A 76 21.95 2.50 -3.47
CA ALA A 76 23.13 3.27 -3.09
C ALA A 76 22.83 4.78 -3.17
N VAL A 77 21.77 5.22 -2.49
CA VAL A 77 21.19 6.57 -2.64
C VAL A 77 22.02 7.61 -1.91
N LEU A 78 22.35 8.70 -2.60
CA LEU A 78 22.97 9.86 -1.97
C LEU A 78 21.89 10.81 -1.44
N THR A 79 22.06 11.26 -0.20
CA THR A 79 21.09 12.13 0.46
C THR A 79 21.78 13.10 1.41
N TYR A 80 21.10 14.20 1.71
CA TYR A 80 21.49 15.17 2.75
C TYR A 80 20.51 15.15 3.92
N SER A 81 19.69 14.10 4.01
CA SER A 81 18.70 13.91 5.07
C SER A 81 19.14 12.77 5.98
N GLU A 82 19.12 12.97 7.30
CA GLU A 82 19.48 11.97 8.31
C GLU A 82 18.37 10.93 8.48
N ILE A 83 18.22 10.07 7.48
CA ILE A 83 17.22 8.98 7.44
C ILE A 83 17.80 7.64 7.93
N SER A 84 16.94 6.62 8.04
CA SER A 84 17.38 5.25 8.35
C SER A 84 18.46 4.79 7.38
N ASP A 85 19.50 4.17 7.93
CA ASP A 85 20.63 3.55 7.22
C ASP A 85 21.55 4.54 6.47
N ALA A 86 21.30 5.85 6.55
CA ALA A 86 22.13 6.86 5.93
C ALA A 86 23.38 7.15 6.77
N VAL A 87 24.56 6.98 6.18
CA VAL A 87 25.85 7.22 6.85
C VAL A 87 26.77 8.11 6.02
N PRO A 88 27.67 8.90 6.64
CA PRO A 88 28.52 9.84 5.91
C PRO A 88 29.40 9.19 4.83
N ILE A 89 29.45 9.82 3.65
CA ILE A 89 30.32 9.43 2.53
C ILE A 89 31.20 10.60 2.07
N SER A 90 32.46 10.32 1.72
CA SER A 90 33.42 11.34 1.26
C SER A 90 33.53 11.32 -0.26
N LEU A 91 32.72 12.17 -0.91
CA LEU A 91 32.73 12.34 -2.37
C LEU A 91 33.92 13.20 -2.84
N PRO A 92 34.44 12.98 -4.06
CA PRO A 92 35.44 13.87 -4.64
C PRO A 92 34.86 15.26 -4.93
N ASP A 93 35.66 16.31 -4.78
CA ASP A 93 35.20 17.70 -4.89
C ASP A 93 34.78 18.11 -6.32
N TYR A 94 35.16 17.35 -7.36
CA TYR A 94 35.06 17.80 -8.75
C TYR A 94 35.09 16.65 -9.78
N ASP A 95 33.94 16.27 -10.33
CA ASP A 95 33.79 15.71 -11.70
C ASP A 95 32.32 15.44 -12.13
N GLY A 96 31.34 15.61 -11.23
CA GLY A 96 29.93 15.38 -11.55
C GLY A 96 29.56 13.90 -11.72
N ARG A 97 30.49 12.97 -11.47
CA ARG A 97 30.21 11.54 -11.37
C ARG A 97 30.48 11.13 -9.93
N ALA A 98 29.42 10.80 -9.20
CA ALA A 98 29.54 10.37 -7.81
C ALA A 98 30.50 9.18 -7.65
N GLY A 99 30.62 8.34 -8.68
CA GLY A 99 31.45 7.13 -8.69
C GLY A 99 30.61 5.89 -8.41
N ASP A 100 31.29 4.76 -8.20
CA ASP A 100 30.64 3.46 -8.00
C ASP A 100 31.10 2.82 -6.68
N VAL A 101 30.24 1.98 -6.12
CA VAL A 101 30.57 1.08 -5.03
C VAL A 101 30.70 -0.35 -5.52
N VAL A 102 31.67 -1.09 -4.94
CA VAL A 102 31.80 -2.54 -5.17
C VAL A 102 31.06 -3.26 -4.07
N VAL A 103 30.04 -4.02 -4.45
CA VAL A 103 29.12 -4.71 -3.56
C VAL A 103 29.46 -6.19 -3.48
N VAL A 104 29.40 -6.74 -2.27
CA VAL A 104 29.46 -8.18 -1.99
C VAL A 104 28.23 -8.54 -1.17
N VAL A 105 27.55 -9.61 -1.55
CA VAL A 105 26.37 -10.12 -0.84
C VAL A 105 26.65 -11.52 -0.33
N GLU A 106 26.35 -11.72 0.95
CA GLU A 106 26.50 -12.97 1.67
C GLU A 106 25.15 -13.46 2.18
N VAL A 107 24.91 -14.77 2.08
CA VAL A 107 23.77 -15.48 2.70
C VAL A 107 24.35 -16.45 3.72
N ASP A 108 23.98 -16.31 4.99
CA ASP A 108 24.56 -17.02 6.14
C ASP A 108 26.11 -16.99 6.14
N GLY A 109 26.68 -15.83 5.82
CA GLY A 109 28.13 -15.61 5.75
C GLY A 109 28.85 -16.25 4.56
N LYS A 110 28.10 -16.78 3.57
CA LYS A 110 28.67 -17.27 2.31
C LYS A 110 28.39 -16.28 1.18
N VAL A 111 29.43 -15.85 0.49
CA VAL A 111 29.28 -14.98 -0.69
C VAL A 111 28.47 -15.68 -1.77
N VAL A 112 27.34 -15.09 -2.15
CA VAL A 112 26.45 -15.61 -3.20
C VAL A 112 26.49 -14.77 -4.48
N THR A 113 26.77 -13.47 -4.37
CA THR A 113 26.89 -12.57 -5.51
C THR A 113 27.67 -11.30 -5.14
N GLY A 114 27.97 -10.49 -6.15
CA GLY A 114 28.65 -9.21 -6.01
C GLY A 114 28.70 -8.48 -7.35
N GLY A 115 28.91 -7.18 -7.31
CA GLY A 115 28.88 -6.35 -8.51
C GLY A 115 29.26 -4.91 -8.26
N VAL A 116 29.30 -4.13 -9.33
CA VAL A 116 29.52 -2.68 -9.27
C VAL A 116 28.17 -1.99 -9.33
N VAL A 117 27.91 -1.08 -8.40
CA VAL A 117 26.67 -0.31 -8.32
C VAL A 117 27.03 1.16 -8.33
N ALA A 118 26.43 1.94 -9.24
CA ALA A 118 26.65 3.37 -9.30
C ALA A 118 26.07 4.06 -8.04
N LEU A 119 26.76 5.07 -7.53
CA LEU A 119 26.18 5.93 -6.51
C LEU A 119 24.97 6.68 -7.08
N ASN A 120 23.99 6.91 -6.20
CA ASN A 120 22.67 7.43 -6.53
C ASN A 120 21.83 6.54 -7.46
N ALA A 121 22.15 5.24 -7.54
CA ALA A 121 21.31 4.25 -8.19
C ALA A 121 20.40 3.56 -7.18
N THR A 122 19.22 3.14 -7.65
CA THR A 122 18.27 2.32 -6.91
C THR A 122 17.91 1.08 -7.72
N LYS A 123 17.46 0.03 -7.03
CA LYS A 123 16.93 -1.22 -7.59
C LYS A 123 17.92 -1.93 -8.52
N VAL A 124 19.23 -1.79 -8.27
CA VAL A 124 20.24 -2.51 -9.06
C VAL A 124 20.24 -3.97 -8.62
N GLU A 125 19.79 -4.86 -9.51
CA GLU A 125 19.71 -6.29 -9.23
C GLU A 125 21.06 -6.98 -9.42
N LEU A 126 21.56 -7.58 -8.33
CA LEU A 126 22.67 -8.51 -8.36
C LEU A 126 22.12 -9.94 -8.40
N PRO A 127 22.23 -10.65 -9.54
CA PRO A 127 21.69 -11.98 -9.68
C PRO A 127 22.49 -12.99 -8.85
N PHE A 128 21.81 -13.99 -8.30
CA PHE A 128 22.41 -15.15 -7.63
C PHE A 128 21.56 -16.40 -7.89
N SER A 129 22.03 -17.55 -7.39
CA SER A 129 21.28 -18.80 -7.50
C SER A 129 20.84 -19.29 -6.13
N LEU A 130 19.57 -19.71 -6.04
CA LEU A 130 19.03 -20.45 -4.90
C LEU A 130 19.56 -21.89 -4.83
N SER A 131 20.20 -22.38 -5.91
CA SER A 131 20.78 -23.71 -5.95
C SER A 131 21.86 -23.87 -4.87
N GLY A 132 21.67 -24.83 -3.97
CA GLY A 132 22.58 -25.10 -2.86
C GLY A 132 22.11 -24.52 -1.52
N LEU A 133 21.05 -23.69 -1.51
CA LEU A 133 20.28 -23.37 -0.31
C LEU A 133 19.18 -24.43 -0.14
N ALA A 134 18.86 -24.76 1.12
CA ALA A 134 17.74 -25.63 1.44
C ALA A 134 16.49 -24.79 1.70
N ALA A 135 15.36 -25.14 1.09
CA ALA A 135 14.11 -24.50 1.45
C ALA A 135 13.76 -24.80 2.92
N GLN A 136 13.45 -23.77 3.71
CA GLN A 136 13.20 -23.89 5.15
C GLN A 136 12.26 -22.77 5.64
N LYS A 137 11.59 -22.98 6.78
CA LYS A 137 10.70 -21.96 7.36
C LYS A 137 11.46 -20.75 7.91
N GLU A 138 12.60 -20.98 8.53
CA GLU A 138 13.44 -19.90 9.08
C GLU A 138 14.11 -19.11 7.96
N PRO A 139 13.93 -17.79 7.88
CA PRO A 139 14.61 -16.98 6.88
C PRO A 139 16.14 -17.08 6.98
N TYR A 140 16.81 -16.96 5.84
CA TYR A 140 18.27 -16.83 5.80
C TYR A 140 18.71 -15.41 6.13
N ASP A 141 19.85 -15.26 6.81
CA ASP A 141 20.45 -13.95 7.05
C ASP A 141 21.19 -13.48 5.79
N VAL A 142 20.87 -12.27 5.32
CA VAL A 142 21.55 -11.64 4.18
C VAL A 142 22.35 -10.44 4.66
N SER A 143 23.65 -10.44 4.36
CA SER A 143 24.53 -9.29 4.59
C SER A 143 25.04 -8.74 3.28
N CYS A 144 24.88 -7.44 3.09
CA CYS A 144 25.39 -6.71 1.94
C CYS A 144 26.49 -5.76 2.42
N THR A 145 27.63 -5.78 1.75
CA THR A 145 28.72 -4.85 1.98
C THR A 145 28.98 -4.06 0.70
N ALA A 146 29.10 -2.74 0.79
CA ALA A 146 29.62 -1.88 -0.27
C ALA A 146 30.99 -1.30 0.12
N THR A 147 31.93 -1.31 -0.82
CA THR A 147 33.23 -0.63 -0.70
C THR A 147 33.31 0.49 -1.71
N TYR A 148 33.49 1.71 -1.22
CA TYR A 148 33.71 2.90 -2.02
C TYR A 148 35.17 3.33 -1.92
N VAL A 149 35.79 3.67 -3.05
CA VAL A 149 37.16 4.17 -3.09
C VAL A 149 37.15 5.49 -3.85
N SER A 150 37.39 6.59 -3.15
CA SER A 150 37.60 7.89 -3.78
C SER A 150 39.08 8.24 -3.79
N ALA A 151 39.50 9.14 -4.68
CA ALA A 151 40.87 9.66 -4.66
C ALA A 151 41.12 10.62 -3.49
N ALA A 152 40.04 11.20 -2.93
CA ALA A 152 40.08 12.21 -1.88
C ALA A 152 40.11 11.61 -0.46
N ALA A 153 39.58 10.39 -0.28
CA ALA A 153 39.56 9.68 1.00
C ALA A 153 40.05 8.23 0.83
N GLY A 154 40.49 7.60 1.92
CA GLY A 154 40.77 6.15 1.91
C GLY A 154 39.50 5.32 1.63
N PRO A 155 39.62 4.00 1.42
CA PRO A 155 38.46 3.13 1.21
C PRO A 155 37.43 3.27 2.34
N GLN A 156 36.17 3.52 1.99
CA GLN A 156 35.04 3.54 2.91
C GLN A 156 34.20 2.28 2.71
N ARG A 157 33.72 1.70 3.81
CA ARG A 157 32.88 0.49 3.79
C ARG A 157 31.52 0.79 4.41
N PHE A 158 30.49 0.31 3.73
CA PHE A 158 29.09 0.43 4.11
C PHE A 158 28.49 -0.96 4.21
N SER A 159 27.50 -1.14 5.08
CA SER A 159 26.86 -2.43 5.32
C SER A 159 25.36 -2.27 5.45
N ALA A 160 24.62 -3.24 4.94
CA ALA A 160 23.18 -3.39 5.11
C ALA A 160 22.87 -4.87 5.42
N ALA A 161 21.73 -5.12 6.07
CA ALA A 161 21.27 -6.46 6.36
C ALA A 161 19.77 -6.59 6.04
N THR A 162 19.37 -7.79 5.64
CA THR A 162 17.98 -8.16 5.37
C THR A 162 17.83 -9.66 5.54
N THR A 163 16.64 -10.20 5.27
CA THR A 163 16.39 -11.65 5.28
C THR A 163 15.98 -12.15 3.90
N LEU A 164 16.31 -13.40 3.60
CA LEU A 164 15.85 -14.12 2.43
C LEU A 164 14.90 -15.23 2.86
N SER A 165 13.60 -15.01 2.61
CA SER A 165 12.58 -16.05 2.80
C SER A 165 12.61 -17.01 1.61
N TYR A 166 13.09 -18.23 1.84
CA TYR A 166 13.13 -19.33 0.86
C TYR A 166 12.44 -20.55 1.45
N LEU A 167 11.13 -20.63 1.22
CA LEU A 167 10.24 -21.55 1.91
C LEU A 167 10.11 -22.90 1.19
N PRO A 168 9.79 -23.99 1.91
CA PRO A 168 9.35 -25.23 1.28
C PRO A 168 8.13 -25.01 0.38
N GLU A 169 7.80 -25.96 -0.49
CA GLU A 169 6.47 -25.94 -1.09
C GLU A 169 5.40 -26.16 0.01
N PRO A 170 4.25 -25.48 -0.07
CA PRO A 170 3.13 -25.76 0.81
C PRO A 170 2.71 -27.23 0.67
N THR A 171 2.53 -27.92 1.81
CA THR A 171 2.35 -29.39 1.86
C THR A 171 0.95 -29.86 1.45
N ASP A 172 0.02 -28.93 1.31
CA ASP A 172 -1.43 -29.11 1.14
C ASP A 172 -1.98 -28.42 -0.11
N GLY A 173 -1.10 -27.87 -0.97
CA GLY A 173 -1.50 -27.22 -2.22
C GLY A 173 -2.00 -25.79 -2.05
N SER A 174 -1.78 -25.19 -0.87
CA SER A 174 -2.08 -23.79 -0.56
C SER A 174 -1.46 -22.83 -1.58
N ALA A 175 -2.15 -21.70 -1.81
CA ALA A 175 -1.57 -20.64 -2.60
C ALA A 175 -0.31 -20.08 -1.92
N VAL A 176 0.56 -19.51 -2.75
CA VAL A 176 1.69 -18.71 -2.30
C VAL A 176 1.60 -17.42 -3.08
N VAL A 177 1.69 -16.31 -2.38
CA VAL A 177 1.66 -14.98 -2.97
C VAL A 177 3.01 -14.35 -2.74
N LYS A 178 3.66 -13.98 -3.84
CA LYS A 178 4.98 -13.35 -3.81
C LYS A 178 4.82 -11.86 -3.97
N MET A 179 5.63 -11.09 -3.27
CA MET A 179 5.87 -9.69 -3.59
C MET A 179 7.07 -9.59 -4.51
N ASP A 180 6.93 -8.88 -5.63
CA ASP A 180 8.06 -8.41 -6.41
C ASP A 180 8.55 -7.08 -5.83
N LEU A 181 9.69 -7.08 -5.17
CA LEU A 181 10.24 -5.91 -4.48
C LEU A 181 10.90 -4.91 -5.44
N ARG A 182 10.99 -5.22 -6.74
CA ARG A 182 11.40 -4.26 -7.79
C ARG A 182 10.31 -3.20 -7.99
N THR A 183 9.06 -3.62 -7.98
CA THR A 183 7.90 -2.76 -8.32
C THR A 183 6.92 -2.59 -7.17
N GLY A 184 6.90 -3.51 -6.19
CA GLY A 184 5.96 -3.51 -5.07
C GLY A 184 4.63 -4.21 -5.38
N VAL A 185 4.55 -4.98 -6.48
CA VAL A 185 3.34 -5.70 -6.89
C VAL A 185 3.29 -7.11 -6.32
N LEU A 186 2.09 -7.69 -6.33
CA LEU A 186 1.87 -9.09 -5.98
C LEU A 186 1.95 -9.98 -7.22
N LEU A 187 2.51 -11.17 -7.05
CA LEU A 187 2.52 -12.26 -8.00
C LEU A 187 1.78 -13.44 -7.36
N ALA A 188 0.75 -13.94 -8.04
CA ALA A 188 -0.02 -15.10 -7.59
C ALA A 188 -0.36 -16.01 -8.76
N LYS A 189 -0.58 -17.29 -8.45
CA LYS A 189 -1.22 -18.22 -9.38
C LYS A 189 -2.73 -17.98 -9.38
N PRO A 190 -3.47 -18.42 -10.42
CA PRO A 190 -4.92 -18.31 -10.45
C PRO A 190 -5.59 -18.81 -9.16
N ALA A 191 -6.55 -18.03 -8.66
CA ALA A 191 -7.27 -18.29 -7.41
C ALA A 191 -8.09 -19.60 -7.37
N THR A 192 -8.23 -20.28 -8.51
CA THR A 192 -9.00 -21.54 -8.64
C THR A 192 -8.30 -22.75 -8.04
N GLY A 193 -6.99 -22.66 -7.78
CA GLY A 193 -6.20 -23.80 -7.30
C GLY A 193 -5.95 -24.89 -8.35
N GLU A 194 -6.33 -24.66 -9.60
CA GLU A 194 -6.11 -25.59 -10.71
C GLU A 194 -4.67 -25.54 -11.29
N GLY A 195 -3.78 -24.80 -10.64
CA GLY A 195 -2.42 -24.52 -11.10
C GLY A 195 -2.36 -23.31 -12.03
N GLY A 196 -1.26 -23.20 -12.78
CA GLY A 196 -0.96 -22.04 -13.63
C GLY A 196 0.35 -21.36 -13.27
N ASP A 197 0.74 -20.40 -14.10
CA ASP A 197 1.93 -19.58 -13.89
C ASP A 197 1.65 -18.46 -12.89
N TYR A 198 2.71 -17.93 -12.29
CA TYR A 198 2.62 -16.70 -11.52
C TYR A 198 2.34 -15.53 -12.45
N GLU A 199 1.30 -14.76 -12.14
CA GLU A 199 0.98 -13.53 -12.84
C GLU A 199 0.93 -12.35 -11.86
N THR A 200 1.22 -11.16 -12.38
CA THR A 200 0.98 -9.92 -11.64
C THR A 200 -0.50 -9.76 -11.31
N VAL A 201 -0.78 -9.53 -10.04
CA VAL A 201 -2.09 -9.12 -9.53
C VAL A 201 -2.07 -7.62 -9.27
N PHE A 202 -2.93 -6.89 -9.97
CA PHE A 202 -3.24 -5.50 -9.67
C PHE A 202 -4.66 -5.48 -9.07
N PRO A 203 -4.81 -5.40 -7.74
CA PRO A 203 -6.10 -5.55 -7.08
C PRO A 203 -7.05 -4.40 -7.44
N VAL A 204 -8.23 -4.74 -7.94
CA VAL A 204 -9.38 -3.84 -8.04
C VAL A 204 -10.59 -4.57 -7.48
N GLY A 205 -11.20 -4.00 -6.43
CA GLY A 205 -12.32 -4.62 -5.72
C GLY A 205 -12.85 -3.78 -4.57
N PHE A 206 -13.59 -4.41 -3.66
CA PHE A 206 -14.27 -3.74 -2.56
C PHE A 206 -14.12 -4.49 -1.24
N TYR A 207 -14.04 -3.72 -0.16
CA TYR A 207 -14.53 -4.15 1.15
C TYR A 207 -16.02 -4.49 0.99
N THR A 208 -16.41 -5.72 1.30
CA THR A 208 -17.73 -6.24 0.93
C THR A 208 -18.44 -6.79 2.14
N ALA A 209 -19.66 -6.30 2.40
CA ALA A 209 -20.50 -6.78 3.48
C ALA A 209 -20.64 -8.32 3.44
N PHE A 210 -20.36 -8.98 4.56
CA PHE A 210 -20.46 -10.44 4.65
C PHE A 210 -21.90 -10.89 4.94
N GLY A 211 -22.42 -10.52 6.11
CA GLY A 211 -23.57 -11.19 6.73
C GLY A 211 -24.87 -11.17 5.92
N ASP A 212 -25.35 -9.99 5.54
CA ASP A 212 -26.62 -9.82 4.82
C ASP A 212 -26.45 -9.75 3.29
N TYR A 213 -25.21 -9.82 2.79
CA TYR A 213 -24.89 -9.66 1.37
C TYR A 213 -24.20 -10.90 0.77
N LEU A 214 -22.91 -11.16 1.05
CA LEU A 214 -22.22 -12.34 0.51
C LEU A 214 -22.79 -13.66 1.05
N ALA A 215 -23.03 -13.75 2.36
CA ALA A 215 -23.48 -14.97 3.02
C ALA A 215 -24.95 -15.33 2.69
N THR A 216 -25.73 -14.40 2.16
CA THR A 216 -27.13 -14.63 1.73
C THR A 216 -27.25 -14.89 0.24
N ASN A 217 -26.30 -14.41 -0.58
CA ASN A 217 -26.34 -14.58 -2.02
C ASN A 217 -24.94 -14.68 -2.64
N LEU A 218 -24.51 -15.92 -2.92
CA LEU A 218 -23.23 -16.21 -3.57
C LEU A 218 -23.15 -15.68 -5.02
N SER A 219 -24.27 -15.37 -5.69
CA SER A 219 -24.22 -14.81 -7.05
C SER A 219 -23.55 -13.44 -7.09
N ARG A 220 -23.44 -12.74 -5.96
CA ARG A 220 -22.72 -11.45 -5.88
C ARG A 220 -21.23 -11.60 -6.20
N ILE A 221 -20.67 -12.77 -5.93
CA ILE A 221 -19.29 -13.12 -6.28
C ILE A 221 -19.15 -13.29 -7.79
N ASP A 222 -20.16 -13.88 -8.44
CA ASP A 222 -20.23 -14.01 -9.90
C ASP A 222 -20.34 -12.64 -10.57
N GLU A 223 -21.24 -11.80 -10.06
CA GLU A 223 -21.43 -10.42 -10.55
C GLU A 223 -20.14 -9.60 -10.43
N ALA A 224 -19.43 -9.72 -9.30
CA ALA A 224 -18.12 -9.09 -9.10
C ALA A 224 -17.09 -9.57 -10.13
N LYS A 225 -17.03 -10.88 -10.37
CA LYS A 225 -16.13 -11.47 -11.37
C LYS A 225 -16.47 -11.01 -12.79
N GLU A 226 -17.75 -10.94 -13.14
CA GLU A 226 -18.24 -10.48 -14.44
C GLU A 226 -17.90 -8.99 -14.69
N GLN A 227 -17.87 -8.16 -13.65
CA GLN A 227 -17.40 -6.77 -13.74
C GLN A 227 -15.88 -6.66 -13.98
N GLY A 228 -15.14 -7.75 -13.79
CA GLY A 228 -13.68 -7.79 -13.93
C GLY A 228 -12.94 -7.59 -12.62
N PHE A 229 -13.61 -7.55 -11.47
CA PHE A 229 -12.92 -7.43 -10.18
C PHE A 229 -11.99 -8.62 -9.94
N SER A 230 -10.83 -8.30 -9.39
CA SER A 230 -9.79 -9.31 -9.11
C SER A 230 -9.84 -9.78 -7.67
N ILE A 231 -10.42 -9.00 -6.76
CA ILE A 231 -10.38 -9.25 -5.32
C ILE A 231 -11.73 -8.94 -4.66
N ILE A 232 -12.08 -9.72 -3.64
CA ILE A 232 -13.13 -9.40 -2.66
C ILE A 232 -12.49 -9.38 -1.29
N HIS A 233 -12.88 -8.39 -0.49
CA HIS A 233 -12.46 -8.23 0.90
C HIS A 233 -13.70 -8.35 1.80
N PRO A 234 -14.12 -9.56 2.20
CA PRO A 234 -15.29 -9.73 3.06
C PRO A 234 -15.10 -9.03 4.43
N ILE A 235 -16.11 -8.31 4.92
CA ILE A 235 -16.05 -7.59 6.20
C ILE A 235 -16.62 -8.51 7.32
N PRO A 236 -15.90 -8.75 8.45
CA PRO A 236 -16.38 -9.54 9.58
C PRO A 236 -17.56 -8.85 10.31
N THR A 237 -18.35 -9.53 11.13
CA THR A 237 -18.10 -10.77 11.88
C THR A 237 -18.56 -12.02 11.14
N TYR A 238 -17.65 -12.95 10.87
CA TYR A 238 -17.95 -14.22 10.20
C TYR A 238 -18.70 -15.19 11.12
N ASP A 239 -19.88 -14.78 11.59
CA ASP A 239 -20.64 -15.46 12.66
C ASP A 239 -21.05 -16.90 12.29
N ASN A 240 -21.12 -17.18 10.98
CA ASN A 240 -21.41 -18.51 10.45
C ASN A 240 -20.25 -19.02 9.59
N LEU A 241 -19.39 -19.85 10.20
CA LEU A 241 -18.23 -20.43 9.53
C LEU A 241 -18.60 -21.35 8.34
N THR A 242 -19.82 -21.90 8.31
CA THR A 242 -20.27 -22.68 7.14
C THR A 242 -20.50 -21.76 5.95
N GLN A 243 -21.18 -20.63 6.16
CA GLN A 243 -21.38 -19.63 5.09
C GLN A 243 -20.06 -18.97 4.68
N LEU A 244 -19.14 -18.74 5.64
CA LEU A 244 -17.79 -18.27 5.30
C LEU A 244 -17.10 -19.25 4.34
N GLN A 245 -17.15 -20.56 4.65
CA GLN A 245 -16.58 -21.56 3.76
C GLN A 245 -17.28 -21.60 2.39
N GLU A 246 -18.61 -21.45 2.34
CA GLU A 246 -19.35 -21.39 1.07
C GLU A 246 -18.94 -20.18 0.22
N VAL A 247 -18.75 -19.00 0.85
CA VAL A 247 -18.25 -17.78 0.19
C VAL A 247 -16.85 -18.01 -0.36
N ILE A 248 -15.91 -18.49 0.47
CA ILE A 248 -14.53 -18.75 0.05
C ILE A 248 -14.51 -19.79 -1.08
N THR A 249 -15.26 -20.89 -0.95
CA THR A 249 -15.35 -21.92 -1.99
C THR A 249 -15.87 -21.33 -3.31
N ARG A 250 -16.88 -20.46 -3.26
CA ARG A 250 -17.38 -19.82 -4.47
C ARG A 250 -16.33 -18.89 -5.09
N MET A 251 -15.55 -18.18 -4.28
CA MET A 251 -14.47 -17.32 -4.76
C MET A 251 -13.39 -18.14 -5.48
N GLU A 252 -13.03 -19.31 -4.93
CA GLU A 252 -12.15 -20.29 -5.58
C GLU A 252 -12.73 -20.76 -6.91
N GLU A 253 -13.99 -21.20 -6.95
CA GLU A 253 -14.65 -21.70 -8.17
C GLU A 253 -14.64 -20.70 -9.33
N VAL A 254 -14.81 -19.40 -9.05
CA VAL A 254 -14.84 -18.36 -10.09
C VAL A 254 -13.47 -17.70 -10.34
N GLY A 255 -12.48 -18.03 -9.51
CA GLY A 255 -11.13 -17.48 -9.59
C GLY A 255 -11.08 -15.98 -9.26
N ILE A 256 -11.64 -15.57 -8.12
CA ILE A 256 -11.46 -14.23 -7.55
C ILE A 256 -10.67 -14.33 -6.25
N TYR A 257 -9.74 -13.40 -6.03
CA TYR A 257 -8.86 -13.42 -4.87
C TYR A 257 -9.56 -12.95 -3.60
N LEU A 258 -9.10 -13.46 -2.46
CA LEU A 258 -9.55 -13.14 -1.12
C LEU A 258 -8.52 -12.26 -0.39
N MET A 259 -8.99 -11.13 0.11
CA MET A 259 -8.32 -10.38 1.17
C MET A 259 -9.05 -10.70 2.48
N TYR A 260 -8.43 -11.52 3.33
CA TYR A 260 -9.10 -12.04 4.53
C TYR A 260 -8.94 -11.07 5.71
N ASP A 261 -10.07 -10.58 6.21
CA ASP A 261 -10.14 -9.51 7.21
C ASP A 261 -10.25 -10.01 8.67
N MET A 262 -9.38 -9.50 9.53
CA MET A 262 -9.33 -9.77 10.97
C MET A 262 -9.53 -8.51 11.85
N ARG A 263 -10.02 -7.40 11.30
CA ARG A 263 -10.00 -6.05 11.90
C ARG A 263 -10.48 -5.94 13.34
N TRP A 264 -11.47 -6.74 13.72
CA TRP A 264 -12.06 -6.67 15.07
C TRP A 264 -11.33 -7.52 16.11
N THR A 265 -10.47 -8.45 15.71
CA THR A 265 -9.84 -9.42 16.62
C THR A 265 -8.33 -9.56 16.45
N TYR A 266 -7.69 -8.76 15.60
CA TYR A 266 -6.25 -8.88 15.32
C TYR A 266 -5.36 -8.63 16.56
N THR A 267 -5.83 -7.93 17.59
CA THR A 267 -5.09 -7.79 18.85
C THR A 267 -5.17 -9.04 19.75
N ASN A 268 -6.03 -10.01 19.41
CA ASN A 268 -6.15 -11.30 20.10
C ASN A 268 -5.44 -12.40 19.32
N LEU A 269 -4.20 -12.71 19.73
CA LEU A 269 -3.34 -13.70 19.09
C LEU A 269 -3.95 -15.11 19.00
N THR A 270 -4.81 -15.49 19.96
CA THR A 270 -5.54 -16.77 19.87
C THR A 270 -6.52 -16.76 18.70
N SER A 271 -7.26 -15.65 18.53
CA SER A 271 -8.20 -15.49 17.41
C SER A 271 -7.48 -15.45 16.07
N ILE A 272 -6.31 -14.79 15.99
CA ILE A 272 -5.45 -14.85 14.78
C ILE A 272 -5.07 -16.30 14.48
N ALA A 273 -4.55 -17.03 15.46
CA ALA A 273 -4.10 -18.40 15.22
C ALA A 273 -5.23 -19.31 14.72
N GLU A 274 -6.44 -19.16 15.24
CA GLU A 274 -7.62 -19.91 14.78
C GLU A 274 -7.98 -19.56 13.33
N GLN A 275 -8.04 -18.26 12.99
CA GLN A 275 -8.42 -17.80 11.66
C GLN A 275 -7.37 -18.11 10.59
N VAL A 276 -6.09 -17.93 10.90
CA VAL A 276 -4.99 -18.26 9.98
C VAL A 276 -5.02 -19.75 9.65
N ASN A 277 -5.14 -20.63 10.65
CA ASN A 277 -5.18 -22.07 10.40
C ASN A 277 -6.46 -22.54 9.69
N MET A 278 -7.52 -21.75 9.70
CA MET A 278 -8.75 -22.03 8.96
C MET A 278 -8.60 -21.70 7.46
N VAL A 279 -7.93 -20.60 7.10
CA VAL A 279 -8.01 -20.02 5.74
C VAL A 279 -6.71 -20.06 4.95
N LYS A 280 -5.53 -20.19 5.58
CA LYS A 280 -4.21 -20.11 4.91
C LYS A 280 -4.01 -21.08 3.74
N ASN A 281 -4.84 -22.11 3.65
CA ASN A 281 -4.78 -23.13 2.62
C ASN A 281 -5.71 -22.88 1.42
N SER A 282 -6.53 -21.83 1.46
CA SER A 282 -7.38 -21.48 0.33
C SER A 282 -6.51 -21.03 -0.86
N PRO A 283 -6.69 -21.58 -2.07
CA PRO A 283 -6.02 -21.07 -3.25
C PRO A 283 -6.47 -19.65 -3.63
N SER A 284 -7.62 -19.19 -3.12
CA SER A 284 -8.10 -17.83 -3.34
C SER A 284 -7.41 -16.79 -2.46
N LEU A 285 -6.78 -17.19 -1.35
CA LEU A 285 -6.15 -16.25 -0.43
C LEU A 285 -5.02 -15.48 -1.12
N LEU A 286 -5.18 -14.16 -1.22
CA LEU A 286 -4.16 -13.27 -1.75
C LEU A 286 -3.34 -12.62 -0.64
N LEU A 287 -4.01 -12.16 0.41
CA LEU A 287 -3.36 -11.51 1.54
C LEU A 287 -4.22 -11.51 2.80
N TRP A 288 -3.57 -11.31 3.94
CA TRP A 288 -4.22 -11.07 5.23
C TRP A 288 -4.43 -9.57 5.46
N TYR A 289 -5.55 -9.19 6.05
CA TYR A 289 -5.84 -7.82 6.49
C TYR A 289 -6.04 -7.81 8.00
N THR A 290 -5.15 -7.13 8.73
CA THR A 290 -5.13 -7.16 10.20
C THR A 290 -5.95 -6.06 10.81
N GLY A 291 -5.61 -4.78 10.58
CA GLY A 291 -6.21 -3.63 11.23
C GLY A 291 -6.90 -2.68 10.26
N ASP A 292 -8.07 -2.22 10.66
CA ASP A 292 -8.81 -1.15 10.00
C ASP A 292 -8.71 0.10 10.88
N GLU A 293 -7.93 1.09 10.43
CA GLU A 293 -7.68 2.33 11.16
C GLU A 293 -7.20 2.10 12.62
N PRO A 294 -6.21 1.23 12.89
CA PRO A 294 -5.71 1.00 14.24
C PRO A 294 -5.06 2.25 14.84
N ASP A 295 -4.61 3.17 13.99
CA ASP A 295 -4.13 4.51 14.34
C ASP A 295 -5.26 5.45 14.80
N GLY A 296 -6.41 5.40 14.12
CA GLY A 296 -7.62 6.13 14.49
C GLY A 296 -8.22 5.61 15.80
N ASN A 297 -8.33 4.29 15.94
CA ASN A 297 -8.82 3.63 17.15
C ASN A 297 -7.84 3.69 18.34
N GLU A 298 -6.61 4.16 18.10
CA GLU A 298 -5.53 4.23 19.08
C GLU A 298 -5.25 2.88 19.74
N ASP A 299 -5.27 1.82 18.93
CA ASP A 299 -4.92 0.48 19.36
C ASP A 299 -3.47 0.44 19.88
N PRO A 300 -3.09 -0.56 20.70
CA PRO A 300 -1.74 -0.69 21.20
C PRO A 300 -0.69 -0.63 20.06
N LEU A 301 0.31 0.23 20.19
CA LEU A 301 1.33 0.48 19.16
C LEU A 301 2.08 -0.76 18.66
N ASN A 302 2.12 -1.84 19.45
CA ASN A 302 2.73 -3.11 19.06
C ASN A 302 1.74 -4.15 18.52
N GLY A 303 0.43 -3.86 18.52
CA GLY A 303 -0.62 -4.80 18.12
C GLY A 303 -0.47 -5.28 16.68
N THR A 304 -0.20 -4.36 15.74
CA THR A 304 0.00 -4.68 14.33
C THR A 304 1.23 -5.59 14.13
N THR A 305 2.33 -5.30 14.83
CA THR A 305 3.57 -6.10 14.75
C THR A 305 3.38 -7.50 15.34
N LEU A 306 2.72 -7.62 16.50
CA LEU A 306 2.45 -8.93 17.11
C LEU A 306 1.55 -9.81 16.23
N ALA A 307 0.56 -9.21 15.57
CA ALA A 307 -0.30 -9.90 14.61
C ALA A 307 0.50 -10.38 13.39
N TYR A 308 1.29 -9.48 12.80
CA TYR A 308 2.16 -9.76 11.65
C TYR A 308 3.11 -10.93 11.92
N ASP A 309 3.84 -10.88 13.04
CA ASP A 309 4.83 -11.90 13.40
C ASP A 309 4.19 -13.28 13.55
N LEU A 310 3.03 -13.35 14.21
CA LEU A 310 2.30 -14.62 14.38
C LEU A 310 1.75 -15.16 13.05
N ILE A 311 1.26 -14.30 12.16
CA ILE A 311 0.81 -14.73 10.83
C ILE A 311 1.97 -15.32 10.03
N TYR A 312 3.15 -14.68 10.04
CA TYR A 312 4.34 -15.19 9.37
C TYR A 312 4.85 -16.51 9.97
N GLU A 313 4.75 -16.69 11.29
CA GLU A 313 5.09 -17.97 11.95
C GLU A 313 4.17 -19.13 11.47
N LEU A 314 2.86 -18.86 11.38
CA LEU A 314 1.85 -19.86 11.09
C LEU A 314 1.67 -20.17 9.59
N ASP A 315 1.80 -19.16 8.75
CA ASP A 315 1.60 -19.20 7.30
C ASP A 315 2.94 -18.94 6.58
N GLY A 316 3.39 -17.69 6.55
CA GLY A 316 4.63 -17.26 5.89
C GLY A 316 4.58 -17.17 4.37
N TYR A 317 3.49 -17.63 3.72
CA TYR A 317 3.34 -17.65 2.26
C TYR A 317 2.51 -16.49 1.68
N HIS A 318 1.85 -15.71 2.52
CA HIS A 318 1.00 -14.59 2.10
C HIS A 318 1.40 -13.29 2.79
N PRO A 319 1.35 -12.15 2.08
CA PRO A 319 1.62 -10.85 2.66
C PRO A 319 0.52 -10.42 3.63
N VAL A 320 0.88 -9.49 4.52
CA VAL A 320 -0.02 -8.91 5.53
C VAL A 320 -0.27 -7.44 5.22
N SER A 321 -1.49 -6.97 5.44
CA SER A 321 -1.91 -5.61 5.16
C SER A 321 -2.73 -5.01 6.29
N LEU A 322 -2.88 -3.68 6.27
CA LEU A 322 -3.74 -2.89 7.14
C LEU A 322 -4.07 -1.56 6.46
N CYS A 323 -5.11 -0.87 6.93
CA CYS A 323 -5.43 0.49 6.49
C CYS A 323 -5.18 1.51 7.61
N LEU A 324 -4.65 2.68 7.25
CA LEU A 324 -4.43 3.82 8.15
C LEU A 324 -5.19 5.06 7.69
N ASN A 325 -5.85 5.72 8.65
CA ASN A 325 -6.66 6.91 8.41
C ASN A 325 -6.03 8.22 8.89
N CYS A 326 -5.17 8.16 9.90
CA CYS A 326 -4.59 9.35 10.48
C CYS A 326 -3.54 9.96 9.56
N PHE A 327 -3.50 11.29 9.51
CA PHE A 327 -2.53 11.99 8.67
C PHE A 327 -1.13 11.86 9.26
N ASP A 328 -0.97 12.06 10.57
CA ASP A 328 0.34 12.13 11.23
C ASP A 328 0.31 11.66 12.69
N TYR A 329 -0.04 10.39 12.91
CA TYR A 329 -0.14 9.79 14.25
C TYR A 329 0.48 8.40 14.31
N TYR A 330 1.65 8.27 14.97
CA TYR A 330 2.40 7.02 15.17
C TYR A 330 2.50 6.14 13.92
N TRP A 331 2.67 6.79 12.76
CA TRP A 331 2.61 6.13 11.45
C TRP A 331 3.62 4.98 11.35
N THR A 332 4.84 5.19 11.89
CA THR A 332 5.90 4.19 11.88
C THR A 332 5.48 2.95 12.66
N GLU A 333 4.99 3.12 13.88
CA GLU A 333 4.63 2.04 14.77
C GLU A 333 3.47 1.22 14.19
N TYR A 334 2.41 1.88 13.73
CA TYR A 334 1.26 1.18 13.15
C TYR A 334 1.60 0.48 11.84
N SER A 335 2.37 1.13 10.94
CA SER A 335 2.77 0.54 9.65
C SER A 335 3.81 -0.57 9.75
N ASN A 336 4.43 -0.76 10.92
CA ASN A 336 5.51 -1.74 11.08
C ASN A 336 5.03 -3.17 10.80
N GLY A 337 3.82 -3.51 11.26
CA GLY A 337 3.20 -4.84 11.11
C GLY A 337 2.44 -5.07 9.79
N ALA A 338 2.94 -4.55 8.66
CA ALA A 338 2.33 -4.76 7.35
C ALA A 338 3.35 -4.77 6.21
N ASP A 339 3.10 -5.60 5.20
CA ASP A 339 3.77 -5.55 3.90
C ASP A 339 3.10 -4.53 2.96
N ILE A 340 1.80 -4.32 3.13
CA ILE A 340 0.98 -3.43 2.31
C ILE A 340 0.25 -2.47 3.25
N VAL A 341 0.49 -1.17 3.09
CA VAL A 341 -0.23 -0.14 3.84
C VAL A 341 -1.27 0.50 2.92
N LEU A 342 -2.54 0.40 3.32
CA LEU A 342 -3.65 1.04 2.67
C LEU A 342 -3.88 2.42 3.29
N GLN A 343 -4.40 3.35 2.50
CA GLN A 343 -4.87 4.65 2.99
C GLN A 343 -6.30 4.91 2.52
N ASP A 344 -7.12 5.48 3.39
CA ASP A 344 -8.56 5.74 3.21
C ASP A 344 -8.91 7.23 3.32
N THR A 345 -8.27 8.05 2.49
CA THR A 345 -8.55 9.49 2.44
C THR A 345 -9.87 9.78 1.72
N TYR A 346 -10.94 10.04 2.49
CA TYR A 346 -12.28 10.32 1.98
C TYR A 346 -12.67 11.80 2.05
N MET A 347 -12.61 12.51 0.91
CA MET A 347 -12.92 13.96 0.84
C MET A 347 -14.28 14.30 0.25
N ILE A 348 -15.08 13.33 -0.20
CA ILE A 348 -16.26 13.64 -1.02
C ILE A 348 -17.49 13.80 -0.15
N GLY A 349 -17.95 15.04 -0.04
CA GLY A 349 -19.22 15.37 0.62
C GLY A 349 -19.13 15.48 2.14
N ASN A 350 -17.93 15.45 2.73
CA ASN A 350 -17.69 15.83 4.12
C ASN A 350 -17.43 17.35 4.26
N ASN A 351 -17.53 17.83 5.50
CA ASN A 351 -17.05 19.16 5.88
C ASN A 351 -15.80 18.98 6.76
N VAL A 352 -14.62 19.19 6.20
CA VAL A 352 -13.34 18.96 6.90
C VAL A 352 -13.02 20.01 7.96
N THR A 353 -13.81 21.08 8.07
CA THR A 353 -13.60 22.14 9.07
C THR A 353 -14.57 22.05 10.25
N PHE A 354 -15.65 21.28 10.13
CA PHE A 354 -16.65 21.12 11.17
C PHE A 354 -17.34 19.76 11.07
N SER A 355 -17.28 18.99 12.16
CA SER A 355 -17.89 17.67 12.26
C SER A 355 -19.39 17.79 12.42
N VAL A 356 -20.13 17.31 11.43
CA VAL A 356 -21.61 17.24 11.51
C VAL A 356 -22.10 16.16 12.47
N GLU A 357 -21.29 15.13 12.72
CA GLU A 357 -21.58 14.03 13.65
C GLU A 357 -21.36 14.46 15.11
N TRP A 358 -20.21 15.07 15.39
CA TRP A 358 -19.81 15.40 16.77
C TRP A 358 -20.13 16.85 17.17
N HIS A 359 -20.59 17.67 16.22
CA HIS A 359 -20.86 19.09 16.40
C HIS A 359 -19.66 19.89 16.94
N THR A 360 -18.45 19.53 16.49
CA THR A 360 -17.18 20.15 16.87
C THR A 360 -16.44 20.73 15.68
N PRO A 361 -15.64 21.80 15.86
CA PRO A 361 -14.67 22.19 14.83
C PRO A 361 -13.63 21.09 14.65
N CYS A 362 -13.14 20.93 13.43
CA CYS A 362 -12.00 20.07 13.13
C CYS A 362 -10.77 20.94 12.89
N THR A 363 -9.78 20.75 13.75
CA THR A 363 -8.49 21.44 13.75
C THR A 363 -7.37 20.40 13.92
N PRO A 364 -6.10 20.78 13.69
CA PRO A 364 -4.98 19.86 13.91
C PRO A 364 -4.88 19.29 15.33
N ASP A 365 -5.56 19.87 16.31
CA ASP A 365 -5.54 19.51 17.73
C ASP A 365 -6.89 19.11 18.33
N TYR A 366 -7.97 19.05 17.54
CA TYR A 366 -9.32 18.74 18.03
C TYR A 366 -10.29 18.32 16.92
N GLY A 367 -11.27 17.48 17.25
CA GLY A 367 -12.34 17.09 16.34
C GLY A 367 -12.01 15.86 15.50
N CYS A 368 -13.05 15.29 14.88
CA CYS A 368 -12.94 14.23 13.88
C CYS A 368 -14.00 14.47 12.79
N CYS A 369 -13.53 14.60 11.54
CA CYS A 369 -14.35 14.92 10.37
C CYS A 369 -14.36 13.80 9.30
N GLY A 370 -13.93 12.59 9.69
CA GLY A 370 -13.82 11.41 8.81
C GLY A 370 -12.58 11.39 7.91
N CYS A 371 -11.87 12.51 7.77
CA CYS A 371 -10.62 12.62 7.02
C CYS A 371 -9.65 13.49 7.83
N ASP A 372 -8.64 12.86 8.43
CA ASP A 372 -7.73 13.53 9.34
C ASP A 372 -6.82 14.54 8.62
N ASP A 373 -6.79 15.78 9.11
CA ASP A 373 -6.05 16.94 8.57
C ASP A 373 -6.21 17.20 7.06
N CYS A 374 -7.34 16.77 6.50
CA CYS A 374 -7.70 16.97 5.09
C CYS A 374 -8.19 18.41 4.81
N LYS A 375 -8.06 18.83 3.55
CA LYS A 375 -8.48 20.14 3.03
C LYS A 375 -9.85 20.11 2.33
N GLY A 376 -10.35 18.92 2.01
CA GLY A 376 -11.63 18.72 1.34
C GLY A 376 -11.53 18.82 -0.18
N ASP A 377 -10.35 18.50 -0.74
CA ASP A 377 -10.08 18.47 -2.18
C ASP A 377 -9.47 17.11 -2.58
N PHE A 378 -9.44 16.81 -3.88
CA PHE A 378 -8.93 15.51 -4.35
C PHE A 378 -7.45 15.33 -3.99
N GLU A 379 -6.69 16.42 -3.92
CA GLU A 379 -5.27 16.43 -3.61
C GLU A 379 -4.95 15.91 -2.21
N ASP A 380 -5.92 15.81 -1.31
CA ASP A 380 -5.75 15.10 -0.05
C ASP A 380 -5.31 13.63 -0.28
N ILE A 381 -5.81 12.95 -1.33
CA ILE A 381 -5.38 11.58 -1.68
C ILE A 381 -3.90 11.57 -2.09
N SER A 382 -3.52 12.40 -3.06
CA SER A 382 -2.13 12.47 -3.52
C SER A 382 -1.18 12.87 -2.39
N THR A 383 -1.60 13.82 -1.55
CA THR A 383 -0.82 14.26 -0.39
C THR A 383 -0.60 13.09 0.57
N ARG A 384 -1.64 12.30 0.86
CA ARG A 384 -1.52 11.14 1.75
C ARG A 384 -0.60 10.06 1.18
N MET A 385 -0.77 9.74 -0.11
CA MET A 385 0.05 8.75 -0.82
C MET A 385 1.54 9.16 -0.83
N ASP A 386 1.84 10.41 -1.17
CA ASP A 386 3.20 10.95 -1.22
C ASP A 386 3.84 10.98 0.17
N MET A 387 3.08 11.39 1.19
CA MET A 387 3.57 11.42 2.57
C MET A 387 3.88 10.02 3.08
N PHE A 388 3.02 9.03 2.82
CA PHE A 388 3.28 7.65 3.23
C PHE A 388 4.50 7.07 2.52
N SER A 389 4.67 7.37 1.22
CA SER A 389 5.84 6.96 0.44
C SER A 389 7.13 7.62 0.96
N TYR A 390 7.07 8.91 1.31
CA TYR A 390 8.17 9.61 1.95
C TYR A 390 8.54 8.98 3.30
N ARG A 391 7.56 8.67 4.13
CA ARG A 391 7.79 8.02 5.44
C ARG A 391 8.38 6.61 5.28
N MET A 392 7.92 5.83 4.30
CA MET A 392 8.55 4.56 3.94
C MET A 392 10.02 4.75 3.58
N TRP A 393 10.36 5.74 2.75
CA TRP A 393 11.75 6.02 2.38
C TRP A 393 12.62 6.44 3.57
N VAL A 394 12.09 7.29 4.46
CA VAL A 394 12.78 7.71 5.69
C VAL A 394 13.06 6.52 6.60
N ASN A 395 12.09 5.61 6.76
CA ASN A 395 12.22 4.42 7.60
C ASN A 395 13.00 3.26 6.95
N GLY A 396 13.38 3.37 5.68
CA GLY A 396 14.07 2.29 4.97
C GLY A 396 13.18 1.16 4.46
N TRP A 397 11.89 1.43 4.29
CA TRP A 397 10.88 0.47 3.90
C TRP A 397 10.44 0.56 2.44
N ASP A 398 10.97 1.51 1.68
CA ASP A 398 10.55 1.74 0.30
C ASP A 398 10.69 0.48 -0.58
N ARG A 399 11.61 -0.45 -0.26
CA ARG A 399 11.76 -1.75 -0.93
C ARG A 399 10.94 -2.89 -0.35
N THR A 400 10.52 -2.80 0.90
CA THR A 400 9.92 -3.94 1.63
C THR A 400 8.44 -3.76 1.91
N LYS A 401 7.89 -2.57 1.64
CA LYS A 401 6.47 -2.27 1.76
C LYS A 401 5.94 -1.60 0.50
N THR A 402 4.64 -1.69 0.29
CA THR A 402 3.93 -1.07 -0.84
C THR A 402 2.67 -0.35 -0.36
N LEU A 403 2.17 0.59 -1.16
CA LEU A 403 0.99 1.39 -0.84
C LEU A 403 -0.18 1.05 -1.73
N TRP A 404 -1.34 0.90 -1.13
CA TRP A 404 -2.62 0.70 -1.81
C TRP A 404 -3.60 1.79 -1.38
N THR A 405 -4.67 1.98 -2.14
CA THR A 405 -5.69 2.99 -1.86
C THR A 405 -7.03 2.36 -1.56
N VAL A 406 -7.79 3.03 -0.69
CA VAL A 406 -9.19 2.76 -0.40
C VAL A 406 -10.01 3.96 -0.85
N PRO A 407 -10.51 3.99 -2.11
CA PRO A 407 -11.37 5.08 -2.55
C PRO A 407 -12.71 5.07 -1.82
N GLN A 408 -13.30 6.25 -1.64
CA GLN A 408 -14.66 6.39 -1.14
C GLN A 408 -15.65 5.78 -2.15
N GLY A 409 -16.29 4.69 -1.78
CA GLY A 409 -17.38 4.03 -2.50
C GLY A 409 -18.74 4.21 -1.82
N PHE A 410 -18.80 4.98 -0.73
CA PHE A 410 -19.97 5.14 0.13
C PHE A 410 -20.32 6.62 0.36
N GLY A 411 -21.43 6.88 1.03
CA GLY A 411 -21.85 8.23 1.39
C GLY A 411 -23.23 8.27 2.04
N ALA A 412 -23.74 9.48 2.27
CA ALA A 412 -24.97 9.72 3.02
C ALA A 412 -24.96 9.06 4.42
N ALA A 413 -23.80 9.05 5.06
CA ALA A 413 -23.53 8.41 6.34
C ALA A 413 -22.52 9.24 7.14
N GLN A 414 -22.69 9.28 8.47
CA GLN A 414 -21.78 9.94 9.43
C GLN A 414 -21.35 11.35 8.96
N TYR A 415 -20.12 11.48 8.48
CA TYR A 415 -19.49 12.73 8.05
C TYR A 415 -19.83 13.13 6.61
N TRP A 416 -20.21 12.19 5.75
CA TRP A 416 -20.35 12.38 4.30
C TRP A 416 -21.81 12.53 3.89
N SER A 417 -22.17 13.72 3.40
CA SER A 417 -23.53 14.10 3.03
C SER A 417 -24.08 13.45 1.76
N ARG A 418 -23.21 12.90 0.90
CA ARG A 418 -23.58 12.27 -0.37
C ARG A 418 -22.60 11.17 -0.75
N TYR A 419 -23.01 10.34 -1.69
CA TYR A 419 -22.12 9.42 -2.40
C TYR A 419 -21.26 10.18 -3.43
N PRO A 420 -20.07 9.65 -3.74
CA PRO A 420 -19.36 9.97 -4.96
C PRO A 420 -20.18 9.59 -6.20
N THR A 421 -19.90 10.27 -7.31
CA THR A 421 -20.30 9.84 -8.65
C THR A 421 -19.28 8.83 -9.19
N GLY A 422 -19.66 8.08 -10.23
CA GLY A 422 -18.76 7.16 -10.93
C GLY A 422 -17.44 7.81 -11.41
N PRO A 423 -17.47 8.99 -12.07
CA PRO A 423 -16.26 9.71 -12.44
C PRO A 423 -15.39 10.12 -11.24
N GLU A 424 -15.98 10.63 -10.15
CA GLU A 424 -15.22 10.95 -8.93
C GLU A 424 -14.56 9.70 -8.32
N PHE A 425 -15.19 8.52 -8.41
CA PHE A 425 -14.57 7.26 -8.01
C PHE A 425 -13.31 6.93 -8.84
N ILE A 426 -13.36 7.13 -10.16
CA ILE A 426 -12.19 6.93 -11.02
C ILE A 426 -11.10 7.95 -10.71
N VAL A 427 -11.44 9.22 -10.50
CA VAL A 427 -10.47 10.26 -10.12
C VAL A 427 -9.71 9.86 -8.85
N GLN A 428 -10.41 9.46 -7.79
CA GLN A 428 -9.78 9.01 -6.54
C GLN A 428 -8.80 7.85 -6.78
N SER A 429 -9.25 6.87 -7.57
CA SER A 429 -8.48 5.65 -7.85
C SER A 429 -7.23 5.95 -8.68
N VAL A 430 -7.38 6.69 -9.79
CA VAL A 430 -6.27 6.98 -10.71
C VAL A 430 -5.28 7.98 -10.10
N LEU A 431 -5.75 8.96 -9.32
CA LEU A 431 -4.88 9.86 -8.59
C LEU A 431 -3.97 9.07 -7.63
N ALA A 432 -4.51 8.14 -6.86
CA ALA A 432 -3.68 7.31 -6.00
C ALA A 432 -2.68 6.44 -6.79
N ILE A 433 -3.07 5.89 -7.95
CA ILE A 433 -2.19 5.11 -8.83
C ILE A 433 -1.02 5.96 -9.35
N ASN A 434 -1.31 7.18 -9.81
CA ASN A 434 -0.28 8.12 -10.26
C ASN A 434 0.70 8.49 -9.14
N HIS A 435 0.28 8.37 -7.89
CA HIS A 435 1.09 8.59 -6.69
C HIS A 435 1.61 7.28 -6.05
N GLY A 436 1.77 6.21 -6.85
CA GLY A 436 2.44 4.98 -6.45
C GLY A 436 1.55 3.88 -5.87
N GLY A 437 0.23 4.05 -5.91
CA GLY A 437 -0.74 3.04 -5.50
C GLY A 437 -0.67 1.77 -6.36
N MET A 438 -0.52 0.61 -5.70
CA MET A 438 -0.39 -0.71 -6.34
C MET A 438 -1.65 -1.59 -6.20
N GLY A 439 -2.75 -1.02 -5.70
CA GLY A 439 -4.05 -1.69 -5.57
C GLY A 439 -5.15 -0.70 -5.16
N VAL A 440 -6.38 -1.02 -5.56
CA VAL A 440 -7.59 -0.22 -5.35
C VAL A 440 -8.66 -1.12 -4.71
N VAL A 441 -8.87 -0.99 -3.40
CA VAL A 441 -9.87 -1.78 -2.67
C VAL A 441 -10.81 -0.81 -1.97
N SER A 442 -11.97 -0.51 -2.55
CA SER A 442 -12.83 0.58 -2.11
C SER A 442 -13.76 0.19 -0.95
N TRP A 443 -14.00 1.13 -0.04
CA TRP A 443 -15.03 1.02 0.99
C TRP A 443 -16.32 1.67 0.50
N ASP A 444 -17.43 0.96 0.32
CA ASP A 444 -17.62 -0.49 0.44
C ASP A 444 -18.71 -0.98 -0.53
N ALA A 445 -18.90 -2.30 -0.59
CA ALA A 445 -19.95 -2.97 -1.34
C ALA A 445 -20.97 -3.61 -0.38
N PRO A 446 -22.29 -3.45 -0.61
CA PRO A 446 -22.91 -2.83 -1.78
C PRO A 446 -22.75 -1.31 -1.85
N THR A 447 -22.61 -0.81 -3.07
CA THR A 447 -22.53 0.63 -3.40
C THR A 447 -23.62 1.00 -4.41
N THR A 448 -23.62 2.24 -4.91
CA THR A 448 -24.52 2.70 -5.98
C THR A 448 -24.19 2.01 -7.31
N ASP A 449 -25.20 1.84 -8.17
CA ASP A 449 -25.02 1.27 -9.51
C ASP A 449 -23.98 2.05 -10.35
N ASP A 450 -23.89 3.36 -10.15
CA ASP A 450 -22.94 4.24 -10.85
C ASP A 450 -21.50 3.93 -10.44
N ILE A 451 -21.21 3.89 -9.13
CA ILE A 451 -19.87 3.53 -8.62
C ILE A 451 -19.51 2.10 -9.05
N TRP A 452 -20.45 1.15 -8.94
CA TRP A 452 -20.21 -0.24 -9.33
C TRP A 452 -19.83 -0.36 -10.83
N ALA A 453 -20.53 0.35 -11.71
CA ALA A 453 -20.24 0.35 -13.14
C ALA A 453 -18.87 0.96 -13.48
N TYR A 454 -18.52 2.10 -12.86
CA TYR A 454 -17.22 2.74 -13.08
C TYR A 454 -16.07 1.94 -12.45
N ALA A 455 -16.27 1.31 -11.28
CA ALA A 455 -15.31 0.36 -10.74
C ALA A 455 -15.07 -0.81 -11.71
N GLY A 456 -16.13 -1.33 -12.35
CA GLY A 456 -16.01 -2.34 -13.41
C GLY A 456 -15.20 -1.85 -14.61
N LEU A 457 -15.38 -0.60 -15.04
CA LEU A 457 -14.57 0.04 -16.10
C LEU A 457 -13.07 0.06 -15.72
N LEU A 458 -12.72 0.46 -14.49
CA LEU A 458 -11.34 0.41 -14.01
C LEU A 458 -10.80 -1.02 -13.95
N ALA A 459 -11.60 -1.95 -13.42
CA ALA A 459 -11.20 -3.34 -13.26
C ALA A 459 -10.92 -4.02 -14.60
N GLN A 460 -11.75 -3.80 -15.61
CA GLN A 460 -11.53 -4.30 -16.97
C GLN A 460 -10.29 -3.68 -17.63
N SER A 461 -10.03 -2.40 -17.36
CA SER A 461 -8.85 -1.70 -17.86
C SER A 461 -7.55 -2.17 -17.18
N SER A 462 -7.64 -2.61 -15.92
CA SER A 462 -6.49 -2.97 -15.07
C SER A 462 -5.55 -4.00 -15.70
N ALA A 463 -6.07 -4.95 -16.48
CA ALA A 463 -5.27 -5.95 -17.19
C ALA A 463 -4.28 -5.32 -18.18
N THR A 464 -4.66 -4.20 -18.79
CA THR A 464 -3.79 -3.43 -19.68
C THR A 464 -2.90 -2.47 -18.89
N LEU A 465 -3.44 -1.79 -17.87
CA LEU A 465 -2.69 -0.83 -17.06
C LEU A 465 -1.52 -1.50 -16.33
N LYS A 466 -1.75 -2.69 -15.75
CA LYS A 466 -0.74 -3.41 -14.97
C LYS A 466 0.49 -3.78 -15.79
N ALA A 467 0.37 -3.97 -17.11
CA ALA A 467 1.51 -4.27 -17.98
C ALA A 467 2.58 -3.15 -18.01
N TYR A 468 2.20 -1.93 -17.62
CA TYR A 468 3.09 -0.78 -17.53
C TYR A 468 3.40 -0.43 -16.08
N ILE A 469 2.37 -0.30 -15.23
CA ILE A 469 2.52 0.11 -13.82
C ILE A 469 3.37 -0.91 -13.05
N ALA A 470 3.20 -2.20 -13.33
CA ALA A 470 3.89 -3.28 -12.65
C ALA A 470 5.18 -3.74 -13.34
N SER A 471 5.59 -3.09 -14.42
CA SER A 471 6.80 -3.48 -15.16
C SER A 471 8.05 -2.93 -14.46
N ASP A 472 9.00 -3.81 -14.16
CA ASP A 472 10.32 -3.46 -13.65
C ASP A 472 11.18 -2.69 -14.66
N ALA A 473 10.84 -2.79 -15.95
CA ALA A 473 11.45 -2.03 -17.04
C ALA A 473 10.81 -0.64 -17.24
N ALA A 474 9.74 -0.31 -16.50
CA ALA A 474 9.07 0.98 -16.66
C ALA A 474 9.89 2.12 -16.08
N SER A 475 10.05 3.19 -16.86
CA SER A 475 10.39 4.51 -16.31
C SER A 475 9.12 5.29 -16.02
N PHE A 476 9.04 5.92 -14.85
CA PHE A 476 7.89 6.75 -14.46
C PHE A 476 8.21 8.24 -14.53
N ARG A 477 7.26 9.02 -15.04
CA ARG A 477 7.25 10.48 -14.96
C ARG A 477 5.86 10.94 -14.50
N HIS A 478 5.84 11.94 -13.62
CA HIS A 478 4.62 12.58 -13.15
C HIS A 478 4.57 14.03 -13.61
N VAL A 479 3.38 14.49 -13.97
CA VAL A 479 3.11 15.89 -14.33
C VAL A 479 1.82 16.33 -13.64
N PHE A 480 1.88 17.44 -12.92
CA PHE A 480 0.73 18.08 -12.31
C PHE A 480 0.68 19.55 -12.72
N VAL A 481 -0.41 19.97 -13.37
CA VAL A 481 -0.61 21.35 -13.82
C VAL A 481 -2.09 21.69 -13.79
N ASP A 482 -2.45 22.84 -13.22
CA ASP A 482 -3.83 23.35 -13.20
C ASP A 482 -4.87 22.30 -12.76
N GLN A 483 -4.53 21.52 -11.71
CA GLN A 483 -5.37 20.42 -11.18
C GLN A 483 -5.64 19.28 -12.19
N ILE A 484 -4.76 19.11 -13.18
CA ILE A 484 -4.69 17.92 -14.02
C ILE A 484 -3.47 17.11 -13.57
N ASP A 485 -3.73 15.89 -13.14
CA ASP A 485 -2.72 14.95 -12.65
C ASP A 485 -2.45 13.87 -13.70
N VAL A 486 -1.19 13.68 -14.08
CA VAL A 486 -0.78 12.79 -15.18
C VAL A 486 0.40 11.91 -14.78
N GLY A 487 0.14 10.61 -14.71
CA GLY A 487 1.17 9.57 -14.60
C GLY A 487 1.55 9.02 -15.97
N LEU A 488 2.86 8.86 -16.21
CA LEU A 488 3.41 8.33 -17.45
C LEU A 488 4.38 7.17 -17.17
N TRP A 489 4.04 5.96 -17.60
CA TRP A 489 4.89 4.77 -17.50
C TRP A 489 5.36 4.36 -18.89
N THR A 490 6.66 4.43 -19.14
CA THR A 490 7.25 4.07 -20.44
C THR A 490 7.94 2.71 -20.35
N VAL A 491 7.50 1.77 -21.18
CA VAL A 491 8.10 0.45 -21.35
C VAL A 491 8.53 0.29 -22.80
N GLY A 492 9.84 0.21 -23.03
CA GLY A 492 10.40 0.19 -24.39
C GLY A 492 10.06 1.48 -25.15
N ALA A 493 9.29 1.35 -26.24
CA ALA A 493 8.89 2.48 -27.08
C ALA A 493 7.47 3.00 -26.81
N GLN A 494 6.74 2.34 -25.89
CA GLN A 494 5.35 2.67 -25.59
C GLN A 494 5.22 3.32 -24.22
N THR A 495 4.31 4.27 -24.10
CA THR A 495 4.01 4.97 -22.85
C THR A 495 2.54 4.84 -22.51
N LEU A 496 2.24 4.27 -21.35
CA LEU A 496 0.93 4.42 -20.72
C LEU A 496 0.86 5.82 -20.11
N VAL A 497 -0.17 6.56 -20.46
CA VAL A 497 -0.57 7.82 -19.86
C VAL A 497 -1.88 7.62 -19.11
N LEU A 498 -1.89 7.86 -17.80
CA LEU A 498 -3.11 7.97 -16.99
C LEU A 498 -3.27 9.42 -16.55
N ALA A 499 -4.26 10.11 -17.10
CA ALA A 499 -4.50 11.52 -16.85
C ALA A 499 -5.88 11.73 -16.22
N THR A 500 -5.93 12.49 -15.13
CA THR A 500 -7.17 12.77 -14.39
C THR A 500 -7.34 14.27 -14.15
N ASN A 501 -8.53 14.78 -14.43
CA ASN A 501 -8.92 16.16 -14.17
C ASN A 501 -9.56 16.23 -12.78
N LEU A 502 -8.97 16.98 -11.85
CA LEU A 502 -9.51 17.17 -10.50
C LEU A 502 -10.54 18.31 -10.45
N ASN A 503 -10.67 19.09 -11.52
CA ASN A 503 -11.60 20.21 -11.59
C ASN A 503 -13.04 19.74 -11.84
N TYR A 504 -14.00 20.40 -11.20
CA TYR A 504 -15.43 20.32 -11.53
C TYR A 504 -15.80 21.18 -12.76
N ALA A 505 -14.94 21.14 -13.79
CA ALA A 505 -15.08 21.88 -15.04
C ALA A 505 -14.44 21.09 -16.20
N GLU A 506 -14.86 21.36 -17.43
CA GLU A 506 -14.18 20.84 -18.61
C GLU A 506 -12.78 21.44 -18.71
N GLU A 507 -11.78 20.60 -18.95
CA GLU A 507 -10.38 21.00 -19.03
C GLU A 507 -9.67 20.33 -20.19
N THR A 508 -8.47 20.80 -20.52
CA THR A 508 -7.64 20.19 -21.57
C THR A 508 -6.19 20.09 -21.14
N PHE A 509 -5.51 19.03 -21.59
CA PHE A 509 -4.07 18.86 -21.41
C PHE A 509 -3.42 18.48 -22.75
N ASP A 510 -2.39 19.24 -23.16
CA ASP A 510 -1.64 18.93 -24.37
C ASP A 510 -0.44 18.03 -24.05
N LEU A 511 -0.49 16.77 -24.49
CA LEU A 511 0.59 15.81 -24.33
C LEU A 511 1.90 16.26 -25.01
N ALA A 512 1.82 17.13 -26.03
CA ALA A 512 3.01 17.69 -26.66
C ALA A 512 3.79 18.64 -25.73
N SER A 513 3.20 19.08 -24.62
CA SER A 513 3.91 19.83 -23.56
C SER A 513 4.87 18.96 -22.75
N VAL A 514 4.71 17.63 -22.79
CA VAL A 514 5.58 16.68 -22.09
C VAL A 514 6.78 16.37 -22.98
N GLU A 515 7.92 16.99 -22.64
CA GLU A 515 9.15 16.82 -23.41
C GLU A 515 9.52 15.33 -23.61
N GLY A 516 9.75 14.94 -24.87
CA GLY A 516 10.16 13.59 -25.26
C GLY A 516 9.03 12.59 -25.43
N LEU A 517 7.78 12.96 -25.14
CA LEU A 517 6.64 12.05 -25.28
C LEU A 517 6.23 11.90 -26.76
N VAL A 518 6.16 10.66 -27.22
CA VAL A 518 5.58 10.31 -28.53
C VAL A 518 4.07 10.21 -28.36
N THR A 519 3.29 10.96 -29.13
CA THR A 519 1.82 11.05 -28.96
C THR A 519 1.02 10.20 -29.94
N HIS A 520 1.67 9.57 -30.91
CA HIS A 520 1.02 8.75 -31.94
C HIS A 520 1.86 7.53 -32.35
N PRO A 521 1.22 6.39 -32.69
CA PRO A 521 -0.21 6.09 -32.55
C PRO A 521 -0.68 6.11 -31.09
N ALA A 522 -2.00 6.24 -30.88
CA ALA A 522 -2.60 6.27 -29.56
C ALA A 522 -3.81 5.32 -29.49
N VAL A 523 -3.92 4.58 -28.39
CA VAL A 523 -5.05 3.69 -28.09
C VAL A 523 -5.59 4.07 -26.72
N GLN A 524 -6.87 4.42 -26.63
CA GLN A 524 -7.52 4.65 -25.36
C GLN A 524 -7.86 3.31 -24.70
N VAL A 525 -7.43 3.17 -23.44
CA VAL A 525 -7.57 1.93 -22.64
C VAL A 525 -8.41 2.14 -21.39
N LEU A 526 -8.68 3.39 -21.01
CA LEU A 526 -9.63 3.78 -19.96
C LEU A 526 -10.35 5.05 -20.42
N ASP A 527 -11.68 5.05 -20.36
CA ASP A 527 -12.52 6.21 -20.67
C ASP A 527 -13.53 6.45 -19.55
N SER A 528 -13.27 7.50 -18.76
CA SER A 528 -14.17 8.02 -17.75
C SER A 528 -14.35 9.53 -17.97
N GLY A 529 -14.72 9.92 -19.19
CA GLY A 529 -14.95 11.33 -19.53
C GLY A 529 -13.70 12.05 -20.05
N ALA A 530 -12.88 11.35 -20.82
CA ALA A 530 -11.70 11.93 -21.46
C ALA A 530 -11.57 11.44 -22.90
N THR A 531 -11.16 12.32 -23.81
CA THR A 531 -10.95 11.95 -25.22
C THR A 531 -9.67 12.58 -25.75
N LEU A 532 -8.92 11.84 -26.58
CA LEU A 532 -7.68 12.32 -27.19
C LEU A 532 -7.92 12.73 -28.65
N SER A 533 -7.59 13.98 -28.99
CA SER A 533 -7.63 14.52 -30.35
C SER A 533 -6.28 15.13 -30.73
N GLY A 534 -5.56 14.49 -31.65
CA GLY A 534 -4.14 14.82 -31.88
C GLY A 534 -3.34 14.53 -30.62
N SER A 535 -2.68 15.54 -30.06
CA SER A 535 -1.98 15.47 -28.77
C SER A 535 -2.79 15.98 -27.58
N VAL A 536 -3.99 16.53 -27.80
CA VAL A 536 -4.75 17.19 -26.74
C VAL A 536 -5.77 16.22 -26.16
N ILE A 537 -5.66 15.96 -24.85
CA ILE A 537 -6.71 15.30 -24.08
C ILE A 537 -7.71 16.37 -23.68
N ALA A 538 -8.99 16.16 -24.02
CA ALA A 538 -10.11 16.93 -23.53
C ALA A 538 -10.84 16.13 -22.46
N PHE A 539 -11.06 16.74 -21.29
CA PHE A 539 -11.73 16.14 -20.14
C PHE A 539 -13.10 16.78 -19.93
N THR A 540 -14.07 15.98 -19.51
CA THR A 540 -15.25 16.49 -18.82
C THR A 540 -14.88 16.94 -17.40
N SER A 541 -15.82 17.59 -16.70
CA SER A 541 -15.75 17.76 -15.24
C SER A 541 -15.40 16.43 -14.58
N VAL A 542 -14.38 16.41 -13.72
CA VAL A 542 -13.86 15.22 -13.03
C VAL A 542 -13.59 14.01 -13.94
N GLY A 543 -13.17 14.27 -15.18
CA GLY A 543 -12.93 13.24 -16.19
C GLY A 543 -11.55 12.60 -16.08
N THR A 544 -11.45 11.31 -16.41
CA THR A 544 -10.20 10.55 -16.41
C THR A 544 -10.04 9.75 -17.69
N GLY A 545 -8.81 9.70 -18.23
CA GLY A 545 -8.47 8.95 -19.43
C GLY A 545 -7.17 8.17 -19.30
N GLY A 546 -7.15 6.97 -19.86
CA GLY A 546 -5.94 6.16 -20.00
C GLY A 546 -5.63 5.91 -21.47
N PHE A 547 -4.38 6.15 -21.87
CA PHE A 547 -3.94 6.04 -23.27
C PHE A 547 -2.60 5.32 -23.35
N ILE A 548 -2.44 4.40 -24.30
CA ILE A 548 -1.15 3.87 -24.71
C ILE A 548 -0.70 4.65 -25.93
N LEU A 549 0.47 5.27 -25.86
CA LEU A 549 1.08 6.05 -26.92
C LEU A 549 2.36 5.36 -27.43
N GLY A 550 2.66 5.49 -28.72
CA GLY A 550 3.89 4.97 -29.35
C GLY A 550 3.72 3.65 -30.09
#